data_AF-A0A7J8TIS4-F1
#
_entry.id   AF-A0A7J8TIS4-F1
#
_cell.length_a   1.000
_cell.length_b   1.000
_cell.length_c   1.000
_cell.angle_alpha   90.00
_cell.angle_beta   90.00
_cell.angle_gamma   90.00
#
_symmetry.space_group_name_H-M   'P 1'
#
loop_
_entity.id
_entity.type
_entity.pdbx_description
1 polymer ?
#
loop_
_entity_poly.entity_id
_entity_poly.type
_entity_poly.pdbx_seq_one_letter_code
_entity_poly.pdbx_strand_id
1 'polypeptide(L)'
;MALASRTRHMLEALVREGSLNWLLSRRSSFAEEFEELERSPSAGNNWIPELSPAANIVVRRCSRILETSSSELQESFNAEASDSIKHKSRYARNFLEYCCFRALALSTQGMGHLADKKFRRLTFDMMLDDDLSIGIEAFSRIAPAVPIIANVIICENLFEVLTISTGGRLHFSIYEKYLNGLESTTTSMTANDLIAENFVRKGVADLSKFQPPPYAFLSCCGVSKF
;
A
#
# COMPACT_ATOMS: atom_id res chain seq x y z
N MET A 1 2.47 20.52 -29.78
CA MET A 1 2.42 21.80 -29.03
C MET A 1 1.08 22.10 -28.32
N ALA A 2 -0.02 21.36 -28.59
CA ALA A 2 -1.34 21.64 -27.96
C ALA A 2 -1.59 20.96 -26.59
N LEU A 3 -0.79 19.95 -26.20
CA LEU A 3 -0.98 19.23 -24.93
C LEU A 3 -0.47 20.06 -23.74
N ALA A 4 0.68 20.73 -23.91
CA ALA A 4 1.32 21.56 -22.89
C ALA A 4 0.53 22.84 -22.53
N SER A 5 -0.36 23.31 -23.41
CA SER A 5 -1.22 24.47 -23.13
C SER A 5 -2.47 24.08 -22.33
N ARG A 6 -3.04 22.89 -22.59
CA ARG A 6 -4.20 22.39 -21.86
C ARG A 6 -3.85 22.10 -20.39
N THR A 7 -2.69 21.50 -20.13
CA THR A 7 -2.21 21.21 -18.77
C THR A 7 -1.93 22.48 -17.96
N ARG A 8 -1.34 23.51 -18.61
CA ARG A 8 -1.12 24.82 -17.98
C ARG A 8 -2.43 25.51 -17.60
N HIS A 9 -3.44 25.47 -18.46
CA HIS A 9 -4.72 26.12 -18.21
C HIS A 9 -5.51 25.47 -17.06
N MET A 10 -5.41 24.15 -16.88
CA MET A 10 -5.98 23.47 -15.71
C MET A 10 -5.25 23.86 -14.42
N LEU A 11 -3.92 23.91 -14.46
CA LEU A 11 -3.09 24.35 -13.31
C LEU A 11 -3.39 25.79 -12.89
N GLU A 12 -3.69 26.67 -13.83
CA GLU A 12 -3.99 28.08 -13.58
C GLU A 12 -5.38 28.28 -12.97
N ALA A 13 -6.37 27.48 -13.40
CA ALA A 13 -7.70 27.46 -12.82
C ALA A 13 -7.68 27.01 -11.34
N LEU A 14 -6.90 25.98 -11.02
CA LEU A 14 -6.75 25.45 -9.66
C LEU A 14 -6.00 26.41 -8.70
N VAL A 15 -5.10 27.25 -9.22
CA VAL A 15 -4.33 28.23 -8.42
C VAL A 15 -5.19 29.41 -7.94
N ARG A 16 -6.24 29.77 -8.69
CA ARG A 16 -7.14 30.88 -8.33
C ARG A 16 -8.10 30.57 -7.17
N GLU A 17 -8.30 29.30 -6.82
CA GLU A 17 -9.28 28.88 -5.81
C GLU A 17 -8.76 28.79 -4.36
N GLY A 18 -7.52 29.22 -4.07
CA GLY A 18 -7.03 29.36 -2.68
C GLY A 18 -6.90 28.07 -1.86
N SER A 19 -7.25 26.92 -2.44
CA SER A 19 -7.26 25.58 -1.81
C SER A 19 -5.87 24.92 -1.72
N LEU A 20 -4.80 25.61 -2.16
CA LEU A 20 -3.51 24.97 -2.48
C LEU A 20 -2.35 25.21 -1.48
N ASN A 21 -2.56 25.83 -0.32
CA ASN A 21 -1.44 26.08 0.61
C ASN A 21 -0.83 24.77 1.15
N TRP A 22 -1.61 23.69 1.30
CA TRP A 22 -1.10 22.34 1.57
C TRP A 22 -0.52 21.64 0.32
N LEU A 23 -0.92 22.09 -0.86
CA LEU A 23 -0.45 21.60 -2.16
C LEU A 23 0.90 22.19 -2.56
N LEU A 24 1.36 23.31 -2.01
CA LEU A 24 2.71 23.84 -2.29
C LEU A 24 3.82 22.92 -1.72
N SER A 25 3.59 22.33 -0.54
CA SER A 25 4.49 21.31 0.01
C SER A 25 4.44 19.99 -0.79
N ARG A 26 3.25 19.63 -1.30
CA ARG A 26 3.03 18.44 -2.16
C ARG A 26 3.54 18.63 -3.60
N ARG A 27 3.56 19.87 -4.12
CA ARG A 27 3.99 20.23 -5.47
C ARG A 27 5.47 20.02 -5.69
N SER A 28 6.33 20.16 -4.67
CA SER A 28 7.77 19.93 -4.86
C SER A 28 8.04 18.49 -5.34
N SER A 29 7.62 17.45 -4.62
CA SER A 29 7.94 16.07 -5.04
C SER A 29 7.28 15.61 -6.34
N PHE A 30 5.99 15.92 -6.55
CA PHE A 30 5.27 15.49 -7.76
C PHE A 30 5.58 16.36 -8.97
N ALA A 31 5.76 17.68 -8.81
CA ALA A 31 6.13 18.55 -9.92
C ALA A 31 7.60 18.39 -10.27
N GLU A 32 8.49 18.09 -9.32
CA GLU A 32 9.89 17.76 -9.61
C GLU A 32 9.99 16.40 -10.31
N GLU A 33 9.24 15.36 -9.89
CA GLU A 33 9.15 14.10 -10.64
C GLU A 33 8.51 14.28 -12.03
N PHE A 34 7.49 15.14 -12.15
CA PHE A 34 6.86 15.46 -13.43
C PHE A 34 7.79 16.24 -14.36
N GLU A 35 8.52 17.23 -13.84
CA GLU A 35 9.49 18.01 -14.60
C GLU A 35 10.75 17.19 -14.95
N GLU A 36 11.20 16.29 -14.08
CA GLU A 36 12.26 15.33 -14.35
C GLU A 36 11.82 14.31 -15.42
N LEU A 37 10.56 13.88 -15.36
CA LEU A 37 9.93 13.01 -16.34
C LEU A 37 9.80 13.69 -17.71
N GLU A 38 9.46 14.99 -17.76
CA GLU A 38 9.40 15.77 -19.01
C GLU A 38 10.79 16.12 -19.57
N ARG A 39 11.83 16.26 -18.74
CA ARG A 39 13.20 16.64 -19.18
C ARG A 39 14.11 15.47 -19.55
N SER A 40 13.77 14.24 -19.17
CA SER A 40 14.64 13.08 -19.38
C SER A 40 14.64 12.59 -20.84
N PRO A 41 15.81 12.43 -21.49
CA PRO A 41 15.90 11.85 -22.85
C PRO A 41 15.36 10.42 -22.96
N SER A 42 15.27 9.69 -21.84
CA SER A 42 14.71 8.35 -21.72
C SER A 42 13.19 8.31 -21.43
N ALA A 43 12.52 9.47 -21.43
CA ALA A 43 11.07 9.57 -21.20
C ALA A 43 10.26 8.71 -22.18
N GLY A 44 10.76 8.50 -23.40
CA GLY A 44 10.12 7.69 -24.43
C GLY A 44 9.87 6.22 -24.03
N ASN A 45 10.75 5.61 -23.22
CA ASN A 45 10.60 4.21 -22.79
C ASN A 45 9.78 4.06 -21.48
N ASN A 46 9.51 5.16 -20.79
CA ASN A 46 8.87 5.15 -19.46
C ASN A 46 7.48 5.80 -19.45
N TRP A 47 7.03 6.32 -20.59
CA TRP A 47 5.74 6.98 -20.74
C TRP A 47 4.77 6.12 -21.56
N ILE A 48 3.60 5.86 -21.00
CA ILE A 48 2.55 5.07 -21.63
C ILE A 48 1.43 6.03 -22.08
N PRO A 49 1.21 6.20 -23.40
CA PRO A 49 0.26 7.18 -23.93
C PRO A 49 -1.20 6.97 -23.50
N GLU A 50 -1.58 5.73 -23.18
CA GLU A 50 -2.93 5.37 -22.76
C GLU A 50 -3.25 5.80 -21.32
N LEU A 51 -2.24 6.21 -20.55
CA LEU A 51 -2.38 6.56 -19.14
C LEU A 51 -2.45 8.08 -18.93
N SER A 52 -3.14 8.49 -17.87
CA SER A 52 -3.08 9.87 -17.40
C SER A 52 -1.68 10.19 -16.85
N PRO A 53 -1.31 11.48 -16.72
CA PRO A 53 -0.04 11.87 -16.12
C PRO A 53 0.16 11.34 -14.69
N ALA A 54 -0.89 11.38 -13.87
CA ALA A 54 -0.84 10.84 -12.51
C ALA A 54 -0.58 9.33 -12.51
N ALA A 55 -1.29 8.59 -13.37
CA ALA A 55 -1.09 7.15 -13.52
C ALA A 55 0.34 6.80 -14.01
N ASN A 56 0.90 7.57 -14.96
CA ASN A 56 2.28 7.37 -15.42
C ASN A 56 3.31 7.53 -14.29
N ILE A 57 3.13 8.53 -13.40
CA ILE A 57 4.01 8.72 -12.25
C ILE A 57 3.93 7.52 -11.30
N VAL A 58 2.72 7.04 -11.01
CA VAL A 58 2.53 5.85 -10.15
C VAL A 58 3.17 4.63 -10.78
N VAL A 59 2.97 4.38 -12.08
CA VAL A 59 3.59 3.25 -12.80
C VAL A 59 5.12 3.32 -12.74
N ARG A 60 5.72 4.51 -12.96
CA ARG A 60 7.17 4.70 -12.84
C ARG A 60 7.69 4.41 -11.44
N ARG A 61 6.94 4.77 -10.39
CA ARG A 61 7.30 4.42 -9.02
C ARG A 61 7.20 2.92 -8.77
N CYS A 62 6.17 2.26 -9.28
CA CYS A 62 6.03 0.80 -9.22
C CYS A 62 7.18 0.10 -9.94
N SER A 63 7.57 0.58 -11.13
CA SER A 63 8.65 0.00 -11.91
C SER A 63 9.99 0.08 -11.18
N ARG A 64 10.27 1.18 -10.49
CA ARG A 64 11.46 1.34 -9.64
C ARG A 64 11.49 0.36 -8.46
N ILE A 65 10.34 0.11 -7.83
CA ILE A 65 10.21 -0.87 -6.74
C ILE A 65 10.45 -2.28 -7.26
N LEU A 66 9.95 -2.58 -8.46
CA LEU A 66 10.02 -3.88 -9.11
C LEU A 66 11.32 -4.09 -9.92
N GLU A 67 12.24 -3.12 -9.90
CA GLU A 67 13.50 -3.13 -10.64
C GLU A 67 13.34 -3.44 -12.15
N THR A 68 12.32 -2.83 -12.77
CA THR A 68 11.97 -3.00 -14.19
C THR A 68 11.58 -1.65 -14.82
N SER A 69 11.42 -1.61 -16.14
CA SER A 69 10.91 -0.44 -16.87
C SER A 69 9.37 -0.42 -16.95
N SER A 70 8.79 0.76 -17.19
CA SER A 70 7.33 0.87 -17.42
C SER A 70 6.88 0.07 -18.65
N SER A 71 7.71 0.02 -19.70
CA SER A 71 7.44 -0.75 -20.91
C SER A 71 7.44 -2.26 -20.67
N GLU A 72 8.42 -2.79 -19.94
CA GLU A 72 8.46 -4.22 -19.59
C GLU A 72 7.26 -4.63 -18.71
N LEU A 73 6.81 -3.74 -17.81
CA LEU A 73 5.57 -3.95 -17.05
C LEU A 73 4.36 -4.04 -17.98
N GLN A 74 4.27 -3.15 -18.97
CA GLN A 74 3.18 -3.13 -19.95
C GLN A 74 3.19 -4.39 -20.81
N GLU A 75 4.36 -4.82 -21.27
CA GLU A 75 4.55 -6.06 -22.02
C GLU A 75 4.12 -7.28 -21.19
N SER A 76 4.55 -7.36 -19.92
CA SER A 76 4.17 -8.43 -19.00
C SER A 76 2.65 -8.47 -18.80
N PHE A 77 2.02 -7.31 -18.56
CA PHE A 77 0.57 -7.22 -18.44
C PHE A 77 -0.14 -7.69 -19.72
N ASN A 78 0.33 -7.27 -20.89
CA ASN A 78 -0.27 -7.65 -22.16
C ASN A 78 -0.15 -9.16 -22.45
N ALA A 79 0.93 -9.79 -21.98
CA ALA A 79 1.17 -11.22 -22.09
C ALA A 79 0.34 -12.06 -21.10
N GLU A 80 0.19 -11.60 -19.86
CA GLU A 80 -0.49 -12.34 -18.79
C GLU A 80 -2.01 -12.13 -18.76
N ALA A 81 -2.49 -10.94 -19.14
CA ALA A 81 -3.91 -10.59 -19.04
C ALA A 81 -4.76 -11.15 -20.18
N SER A 82 -5.97 -11.61 -19.84
CA SER A 82 -6.99 -12.01 -20.82
C SER A 82 -7.48 -10.83 -21.65
N ASP A 83 -8.03 -11.11 -22.83
CA ASP A 83 -8.52 -10.06 -23.74
C ASP A 83 -9.66 -9.22 -23.14
N SER A 84 -10.47 -9.81 -22.25
CA SER A 84 -11.51 -9.10 -21.50
C SER A 84 -10.96 -8.02 -20.56
N ILE A 85 -9.77 -8.25 -19.98
CA ILE A 85 -9.09 -7.32 -19.09
C ILE A 85 -8.37 -6.23 -19.90
N LYS A 86 -7.92 -6.55 -21.11
CA LYS A 86 -7.24 -5.60 -22.02
C LYS A 86 -8.20 -4.71 -22.81
N HIS A 87 -9.51 -4.76 -22.54
CA HIS A 87 -10.49 -3.93 -23.24
C HIS A 87 -10.18 -2.43 -23.11
N LYS A 88 -10.24 -1.69 -24.23
CA LYS A 88 -9.78 -0.29 -24.34
C LYS A 88 -10.33 0.66 -23.27
N SER A 89 -11.59 0.48 -22.85
CA SER A 89 -12.23 1.33 -21.84
C SER A 89 -11.74 1.08 -20.40
N ARG A 90 -11.06 -0.04 -20.14
CA ARG A 90 -10.58 -0.42 -18.80
C ARG A 90 -9.06 -0.64 -18.76
N TYR A 91 -8.41 -0.67 -19.92
CA TYR A 91 -6.98 -0.96 -20.06
C TYR A 91 -6.12 -0.13 -19.10
N ALA A 92 -6.25 1.20 -19.14
CA ALA A 92 -5.45 2.11 -18.32
C ALA A 92 -5.56 1.79 -16.82
N ARG A 93 -6.80 1.60 -16.34
CA ARG A 93 -7.07 1.29 -14.94
C ARG A 93 -6.56 -0.10 -14.56
N ASN A 94 -6.84 -1.12 -15.36
CA ASN A 94 -6.44 -2.50 -15.08
C ASN A 94 -4.91 -2.64 -15.11
N PHE A 95 -4.23 -1.95 -16.02
CA PHE A 95 -2.77 -1.91 -16.08
C PHE A 95 -2.16 -1.18 -14.88
N LEU A 96 -2.75 -0.05 -14.46
CA LEU A 96 -2.33 0.66 -13.25
C LEU A 96 -2.49 -0.26 -12.02
N GLU A 97 -3.64 -0.92 -11.86
CA GLU A 97 -3.89 -1.87 -10.78
C GLU A 97 -2.88 -3.03 -10.78
N TYR A 98 -2.59 -3.61 -11.95
CA TYR A 98 -1.56 -4.64 -12.10
C TYR A 98 -0.19 -4.17 -11.58
N CYS A 99 0.23 -2.96 -11.97
CA CYS A 99 1.48 -2.37 -11.49
C CYS A 99 1.46 -2.17 -9.97
N CYS A 100 0.36 -1.60 -9.44
CA CYS A 100 0.19 -1.36 -8.02
C CYS A 100 0.27 -2.65 -7.21
N PHE A 101 -0.48 -3.69 -7.61
CA PHE A 101 -0.53 -4.95 -6.86
C PHE A 101 0.80 -5.67 -6.84
N ARG A 102 1.55 -5.69 -7.95
CA ARG A 102 2.91 -6.26 -7.96
C ARG A 102 3.85 -5.50 -7.02
N ALA A 103 3.84 -4.17 -7.09
CA ALA A 103 4.70 -3.34 -6.23
C ALA A 103 4.33 -3.45 -4.75
N LEU A 104 3.04 -3.52 -4.42
CA LEU A 104 2.56 -3.72 -3.04
C LEU A 104 2.93 -5.10 -2.51
N ALA A 105 2.82 -6.15 -3.34
CA ALA A 105 3.21 -7.49 -2.95
C ALA A 105 4.69 -7.56 -2.55
N LEU A 106 5.58 -6.83 -3.23
CA LEU A 106 6.99 -6.73 -2.86
C LEU A 106 7.21 -5.83 -1.64
N SER A 107 6.55 -4.67 -1.60
CA SER A 107 6.70 -3.68 -0.53
C SER A 107 6.18 -4.15 0.83
N THR A 108 5.35 -5.20 0.85
CA THR A 108 4.71 -5.74 2.07
C THR A 108 5.34 -7.05 2.56
N GLN A 109 6.42 -7.54 1.92
CA GLN A 109 7.10 -8.78 2.34
C GLN A 109 7.74 -8.67 3.74
N GLY A 110 8.02 -7.46 4.21
CA GLY A 110 8.56 -7.17 5.54
C GLY A 110 7.51 -6.67 6.53
N MET A 111 7.76 -6.93 7.82
CA MET A 111 7.07 -6.23 8.91
C MET A 111 7.49 -4.76 8.96
N GLY A 112 6.61 -3.91 9.49
CA GLY A 112 6.92 -2.49 9.72
C GLY A 112 6.81 -1.59 8.49
N HIS A 113 6.27 -2.09 7.36
CA HIS A 113 6.03 -1.24 6.18
C HIS A 113 5.11 -0.04 6.46
N LEU A 114 4.22 -0.13 7.47
CA LEU A 114 3.41 1.01 7.90
C LEU A 114 4.23 2.15 8.56
N ALA A 115 5.40 1.84 9.13
CA ALA A 115 6.33 2.83 9.68
C ALA A 115 7.06 3.61 8.57
N ASP A 116 7.18 3.02 7.37
CA ASP A 116 7.84 3.65 6.24
C ASP A 116 6.96 4.74 5.62
N LYS A 117 7.40 5.99 5.79
CA LYS A 117 6.76 7.17 5.19
C LYS A 117 6.64 7.07 3.67
N LYS A 118 7.61 6.43 3.00
CA LYS A 118 7.58 6.23 1.55
C LYS A 118 6.47 5.25 1.17
N PHE A 119 6.31 4.16 1.92
CA PHE A 119 5.22 3.20 1.71
C PHE A 119 3.84 3.84 1.94
N ARG A 120 3.67 4.58 3.04
CA ARG A 120 2.42 5.30 3.32
C ARG A 120 2.07 6.27 2.20
N ARG A 121 3.09 6.95 1.66
CA ARG A 121 2.90 7.88 0.56
C ARG A 121 2.59 7.18 -0.75
N LEU A 122 3.30 6.11 -1.05
CA LEU A 122 3.10 5.28 -2.24
C LEU A 122 1.65 4.76 -2.30
N THR A 123 1.18 4.11 -1.23
CA THR A 123 -0.19 3.57 -1.17
C THR A 123 -1.24 4.65 -1.36
N PHE A 124 -1.03 5.84 -0.78
CA PHE A 124 -1.91 6.99 -1.02
C PHE A 124 -1.90 7.44 -2.48
N ASP A 125 -0.72 7.61 -3.07
CA ASP A 125 -0.60 8.11 -4.44
C ASP A 125 -1.15 7.10 -5.48
N MET A 126 -1.11 5.79 -5.19
CA MET A 126 -1.75 4.74 -5.99
C MET A 126 -3.29 4.86 -6.05
N MET A 127 -3.90 5.56 -5.09
CA MET A 127 -5.35 5.75 -4.99
C MET A 127 -5.82 7.08 -5.59
N LEU A 128 -4.90 7.94 -6.04
CA LEU A 128 -5.25 9.25 -6.58
C LEU A 128 -5.91 9.16 -7.95
N ASP A 129 -6.94 9.98 -8.13
CA ASP A 129 -7.53 10.26 -9.42
C ASP A 129 -6.89 11.50 -10.09
N ASP A 130 -7.35 11.82 -11.30
CA ASP A 130 -6.90 12.98 -12.07
C ASP A 130 -7.25 14.33 -11.39
N ASP A 131 -8.24 14.34 -10.50
CA ASP A 131 -8.63 15.49 -9.67
C ASP A 131 -7.79 15.58 -8.37
N LEU A 132 -6.73 14.77 -8.26
CA LEU A 132 -5.82 14.67 -7.11
C LEU A 132 -6.55 14.37 -5.79
N SER A 133 -7.70 13.72 -5.90
CA SER A 133 -8.56 13.28 -4.84
C SER A 133 -8.58 11.75 -4.76
N ILE A 134 -9.13 11.22 -3.68
CA ILE A 134 -9.35 9.79 -3.55
C ILE A 134 -10.83 9.60 -3.25
N GLY A 135 -11.52 8.93 -4.17
CA GLY A 135 -12.88 8.45 -3.99
C GLY A 135 -12.91 7.02 -3.45
N ILE A 136 -14.09 6.62 -2.95
CA ILE A 136 -14.35 5.29 -2.39
C ILE A 136 -13.96 4.16 -3.35
N GLU A 137 -14.16 4.38 -4.65
CA GLU A 137 -13.90 3.40 -5.70
C GLU A 137 -12.39 3.08 -5.85
N ALA A 138 -11.52 4.08 -5.75
CA ALA A 138 -10.07 3.86 -5.79
C ALA A 138 -9.58 3.25 -4.48
N PHE A 139 -10.09 3.74 -3.35
CA PHE A 139 -9.77 3.22 -2.03
C PHE A 139 -10.12 1.74 -1.90
N SER A 140 -11.33 1.34 -2.29
CA SER A 140 -11.82 -0.04 -2.15
C SER A 140 -11.11 -1.04 -3.07
N ARG A 141 -10.37 -0.58 -4.08
CA ARG A 141 -9.56 -1.43 -4.95
C ARG A 141 -8.14 -1.62 -4.46
N ILE A 142 -7.50 -0.54 -4.02
CA ILE A 142 -6.07 -0.55 -3.66
C ILE A 142 -5.88 -0.89 -2.19
N ALA A 143 -6.68 -0.32 -1.28
CA ALA A 143 -6.47 -0.50 0.16
C ALA A 143 -6.52 -1.97 0.61
N PRO A 144 -7.47 -2.82 0.13
CA PRO A 144 -7.49 -4.24 0.45
C PRO A 144 -6.28 -5.05 -0.01
N ALA A 145 -5.51 -4.56 -0.99
CA ALA A 145 -4.28 -5.22 -1.42
C ALA A 145 -3.23 -5.26 -0.30
N VAL A 146 -3.40 -4.43 0.73
CA VAL A 146 -2.62 -4.45 1.97
C VAL A 146 -3.59 -4.77 3.12
N PRO A 147 -3.75 -6.05 3.52
CA PRO A 147 -4.82 -6.45 4.46
C PRO A 147 -4.82 -5.75 5.82
N ILE A 148 -3.66 -5.25 6.26
CA ILE A 148 -3.54 -4.45 7.49
C ILE A 148 -4.18 -3.06 7.34
N ILE A 149 -4.18 -2.49 6.12
CA ILE A 149 -4.77 -1.18 5.83
C ILE A 149 -6.28 -1.29 5.73
N ALA A 150 -6.80 -2.28 5.00
CA ALA A 150 -8.24 -2.49 4.91
C ALA A 150 -8.57 -3.92 4.48
N ASN A 151 -9.80 -4.33 4.73
CA ASN A 151 -10.39 -5.56 4.20
C ASN A 151 -11.60 -5.19 3.33
N VAL A 152 -11.81 -5.93 2.24
CA VAL A 152 -12.95 -5.79 1.32
C VAL A 152 -14.31 -5.70 2.03
N ILE A 153 -14.46 -6.29 3.22
CA ILE A 153 -15.71 -6.24 4.02
C ILE A 153 -15.93 -4.86 4.65
N ILE A 154 -14.87 -4.21 5.13
CA ILE A 154 -14.97 -2.96 5.91
C ILE A 154 -14.60 -1.71 5.11
N CYS A 155 -14.15 -1.86 3.86
CA CYS A 155 -13.59 -0.77 3.07
C CYS A 155 -14.52 0.44 2.94
N GLU A 156 -15.81 0.20 2.66
CA GLU A 156 -16.78 1.27 2.48
C GLU A 156 -17.00 2.05 3.78
N ASN A 157 -17.27 1.32 4.88
CA ASN A 157 -17.45 1.90 6.21
C ASN A 157 -16.19 2.65 6.68
N LEU A 158 -15.01 2.08 6.45
CA LEU A 158 -13.74 2.72 6.79
C LEU A 158 -13.56 4.01 5.99
N PHE A 159 -13.82 3.99 4.68
CA PHE A 159 -13.72 5.17 3.83
C PHE A 159 -14.69 6.27 4.30
N GLU A 160 -15.93 5.93 4.62
CA GLU A 160 -16.91 6.87 5.16
C GLU A 160 -16.39 7.52 6.45
N VAL A 161 -15.89 6.74 7.40
CA VAL A 161 -15.32 7.24 8.66
C VAL A 161 -14.12 8.16 8.40
N LEU A 162 -13.22 7.78 7.49
CA LEU A 162 -12.04 8.59 7.14
C LEU A 162 -12.40 9.87 6.39
N THR A 163 -13.59 9.97 5.79
CA THR A 163 -13.98 11.10 4.94
C THR A 163 -15.18 11.90 5.45
N ILE A 164 -15.67 11.59 6.64
CA ILE A 164 -16.85 12.22 7.25
C ILE A 164 -16.69 13.75 7.39
N SER A 165 -15.47 14.22 7.69
CA SER A 165 -15.17 15.65 7.87
C SER A 165 -14.70 16.34 6.59
N THR A 166 -14.56 15.62 5.48
CA THR A 166 -13.95 16.11 4.23
C THR A 166 -14.86 15.98 3.02
N GLY A 167 -16.17 15.74 3.25
CA GLY A 167 -17.15 15.67 2.18
C GLY A 167 -16.90 14.51 1.21
N GLY A 168 -16.47 13.35 1.72
CA GLY A 168 -16.28 12.15 0.91
C GLY A 168 -14.95 12.08 0.16
N ARG A 169 -13.99 12.97 0.44
CA ARG A 169 -12.64 12.95 -0.17
C ARG A 169 -11.57 12.59 0.85
N LEU A 170 -10.77 11.57 0.59
CA LEU A 170 -9.71 11.17 1.51
C LEU A 170 -8.45 12.02 1.29
N HIS A 171 -8.05 12.76 2.34
CA HIS A 171 -6.82 13.54 2.35
C HIS A 171 -5.65 12.76 2.96
N PHE A 172 -4.42 13.04 2.50
CA PHE A 172 -3.22 12.34 2.97
C PHE A 172 -3.00 12.47 4.47
N SER A 173 -3.26 13.64 5.06
CA SER A 173 -3.08 13.85 6.49
C SER A 173 -4.00 12.97 7.35
N ILE A 174 -5.20 12.65 6.86
CA ILE A 174 -6.13 11.74 7.55
C ILE A 174 -5.66 10.30 7.37
N TYR A 175 -5.32 9.93 6.13
CA TYR A 175 -4.80 8.62 5.81
C TYR A 175 -3.50 8.29 6.58
N GLU A 176 -2.57 9.23 6.68
CA GLU A 176 -1.33 9.06 7.45
C GLU A 176 -1.61 8.89 8.95
N LYS A 177 -2.53 9.67 9.53
CA LYS A 177 -2.95 9.50 10.93
C LYS A 177 -3.54 8.11 11.17
N TYR A 178 -4.37 7.64 10.24
CA TYR A 178 -4.94 6.30 10.27
C TYR A 178 -3.84 5.23 10.26
N LEU A 179 -2.90 5.28 9.32
CA LEU A 179 -1.82 4.31 9.22
C LEU A 179 -0.88 4.33 10.43
N ASN A 180 -0.58 5.50 11.00
CA ASN A 180 0.20 5.60 12.25
C ASN A 180 -0.51 4.96 13.45
N GLY A 181 -1.84 5.10 13.51
CA GLY A 181 -2.65 4.44 14.54
C GLY A 181 -2.62 2.91 14.42
N LEU A 182 -2.67 2.40 13.17
CA LEU A 182 -2.50 0.98 12.89
C LEU A 182 -1.12 0.48 13.31
N GLU A 183 -0.06 1.15 12.85
CA GLU A 183 1.34 0.80 13.17
C GLU A 183 1.54 0.66 14.68
N SER A 184 1.11 1.66 15.44
CA SER A 184 1.20 1.70 16.90
C SER A 184 0.49 0.51 17.57
N THR A 185 -0.66 0.12 17.02
CA THR A 185 -1.45 -1.02 17.51
C THR A 185 -0.75 -2.33 17.19
N THR A 186 -0.22 -2.52 15.98
CA THR A 186 0.54 -3.72 15.60
C THR A 186 1.82 -3.89 16.41
N THR A 187 2.55 -2.81 16.68
CA THR A 187 3.74 -2.85 17.54
C THR A 187 3.36 -3.24 18.97
N SER A 188 2.22 -2.78 19.47
CA SER A 188 1.71 -3.16 20.79
C SER A 188 1.28 -4.63 20.85
N MET A 189 0.59 -5.12 19.82
CA MET A 189 0.15 -6.53 19.72
C MET A 189 1.34 -7.49 19.67
N THR A 190 2.34 -7.20 18.83
CA THR A 190 3.57 -8.02 18.74
C THR A 190 4.40 -7.98 20.03
N ALA A 191 4.46 -6.85 20.73
CA ALA A 191 5.08 -6.78 22.05
C ALA A 191 4.34 -7.63 23.09
N ASN A 192 3.00 -7.62 23.08
CA ASN A 192 2.19 -8.42 23.98
C ASN A 192 2.32 -9.93 23.68
N ASP A 193 2.40 -10.32 22.41
CA ASP A 193 2.63 -11.71 22.01
C ASP A 193 4.02 -12.20 22.43
N LEU A 194 5.06 -11.37 22.31
CA LEU A 194 6.39 -11.68 22.83
C LEU A 194 6.40 -11.80 24.36
N ILE A 195 5.62 -10.98 25.08
CA ILE A 195 5.47 -11.10 26.53
C ILE A 195 4.75 -12.41 26.88
N ALA A 196 3.69 -12.76 26.17
CA ALA A 196 2.96 -14.01 26.36
C ALA A 196 3.84 -15.23 26.05
N GLU A 197 4.59 -15.23 24.95
CA GLU A 197 5.57 -16.27 24.61
C GLU A 197 6.66 -16.40 25.67
N ASN A 198 7.22 -15.28 26.14
CA ASN A 198 8.23 -15.29 27.19
C ASN A 198 7.67 -15.76 28.54
N PHE A 199 6.42 -15.41 28.86
CA PHE A 199 5.73 -15.89 30.06
C PHE A 199 5.47 -17.40 29.99
N VAL A 200 5.00 -17.91 28.84
CA VAL A 200 4.82 -19.35 28.60
C VAL A 200 6.15 -20.09 28.67
N ARG A 201 7.21 -19.60 28.01
CA ARG A 201 8.56 -20.21 28.10
C ARG A 201 9.11 -20.21 29.52
N LYS A 202 8.90 -19.13 30.28
CA LYS A 202 9.35 -19.04 31.67
C LYS A 202 8.57 -20.00 32.57
N GLY A 203 7.26 -20.15 32.37
CA GLY A 203 6.43 -21.14 33.06
C GLY A 203 6.82 -22.59 32.74
N VAL A 204 7.15 -22.90 31.48
CA VAL A 204 7.66 -24.23 31.06
C VAL A 204 9.05 -24.49 31.65
N ALA A 205 9.92 -23.50 31.71
CA ALA A 205 11.24 -23.63 32.34
C ALA A 205 11.15 -23.90 33.84
N ASP A 206 10.18 -23.33 34.56
CA ASP A 206 9.99 -23.61 35.99
C ASP A 206 9.34 -25.00 36.24
N LEU A 207 8.53 -25.52 35.31
CA LEU A 207 8.07 -26.92 35.34
C LEU A 207 9.21 -27.92 35.10
N SER A 208 10.20 -27.56 34.28
CA SER A 208 11.37 -28.42 34.01
C SER A 208 12.36 -28.54 35.19
N LYS A 209 12.24 -27.66 36.19
CA LYS A 209 13.02 -27.73 37.45
C LYS A 209 12.31 -28.51 38.55
N PHE A 210 11.09 -28.97 38.31
CA PHE A 210 10.35 -29.80 39.26
C PHE A 210 10.87 -31.23 39.19
N GLN A 211 11.99 -31.48 39.88
CA GLN A 211 12.52 -32.83 40.01
C GLN A 211 11.60 -33.61 40.98
N PRO A 212 10.88 -34.64 40.51
CA PRO A 212 10.03 -35.42 41.41
C PRO A 212 10.90 -36.10 42.47
N PRO A 213 10.43 -36.20 43.73
CA PRO A 213 11.18 -36.86 44.79
C PRO A 213 11.48 -38.32 44.40
N PRO A 214 12.64 -38.87 44.78
CA PRO A 214 13.20 -40.12 44.26
C PRO A 214 12.45 -41.42 44.65
N TYR A 215 11.16 -41.35 44.99
CA TYR A 215 10.37 -42.51 45.45
C TYR A 215 9.01 -42.67 44.76
N ALA A 216 8.83 -42.18 43.53
CA ALA A 216 7.55 -42.33 42.81
C ALA A 216 7.63 -43.22 41.53
N PHE A 217 8.72 -43.96 41.34
CA PHE A 217 8.85 -44.93 40.26
C PHE A 217 9.11 -46.33 40.82
N LEU A 218 8.08 -46.98 41.35
CA LEU A 218 7.98 -48.44 41.50
C LEU A 218 6.59 -48.83 42.05
N SER A 219 5.54 -48.77 41.22
CA SER A 219 4.31 -49.56 41.47
C SER A 219 3.36 -49.79 40.29
N CYS A 220 3.70 -49.49 39.03
CA CYS A 220 2.74 -49.74 37.92
C CYS A 220 3.29 -50.53 36.71
N CYS A 221 4.49 -51.10 36.77
CA CYS A 221 4.96 -51.97 35.68
C CYS A 221 5.70 -53.19 36.21
N GLY A 222 4.93 -54.24 36.43
CA GLY A 222 5.38 -55.62 36.46
C GLY A 222 4.25 -56.51 37.00
N VAL A 223 3.80 -57.59 36.36
CA VAL A 223 4.24 -58.30 35.16
C VAL A 223 3.04 -59.20 34.74
N SER A 224 2.70 -59.14 33.46
CA SER A 224 2.29 -60.20 32.52
C SER A 224 1.35 -61.36 32.89
N LYS A 225 0.45 -61.62 31.93
CA LYS A 225 0.04 -62.94 31.41
C LYS A 225 -0.59 -63.93 32.42
N PHE A 226 -1.91 -63.92 32.52
CA PHE A 226 -2.83 -64.94 31.98
C PHE A 226 -4.27 -64.42 32.11
#